data_AF-A0A099ZV43-F1
#
_entry.id   AF-A0A099ZV43-F1
#
_cell.length_a   1.000
_cell.length_b   1.000
_cell.length_c   1.000
_cell.angle_alpha   90.00
_cell.angle_beta   90.00
_cell.angle_gamma   90.00
#
_symmetry.space_group_name_H-M   'P 1'
#
loop_
_entity.id
_entity.type
_entity.pdbx_description
1 polymer ?
#
loop_
_entity_poly.entity_id
_entity_poly.type
_entity_poly.pdbx_seq_one_letter_code
_entity_poly.pdbx_strand_id
1 'polypeptide(L)' 'PPMGVSKACSSCVRTADVKEACTQCDRFVCQNCSRLCSSCNALTCSLCSVVE' A
#
# COMPACT_ATOMS: atom_id res chain seq x y z
N PRO A 1 -20.45 -3.42 -18.43
CA PRO A 1 -19.06 -2.98 -18.15
C PRO A 1 -18.39 -3.94 -17.15
N PRO A 2 -17.13 -4.36 -17.31
CA PRO A 2 -16.43 -5.01 -16.21
C PRO A 2 -16.36 -3.96 -15.10
N MET A 3 -16.99 -4.23 -13.97
CA MET A 3 -16.86 -3.36 -12.80
C MET A 3 -15.38 -3.35 -12.46
N GLY A 4 -14.69 -2.25 -12.80
CA GLY A 4 -13.29 -2.07 -12.45
C GLY A 4 -13.19 -2.29 -10.95
N VAL A 5 -12.54 -3.38 -10.55
CA VAL A 5 -12.30 -3.71 -9.14
C VAL A 5 -11.40 -2.62 -8.59
N SER A 6 -12.04 -1.57 -8.06
CA SER A 6 -11.37 -0.47 -7.40
C SER A 6 -10.75 -1.04 -6.14
N LYS A 7 -9.43 -1.21 -6.18
CA LYS A 7 -8.66 -1.63 -5.01
C LYS A 7 -8.60 -0.42 -4.07
N ALA A 8 -9.10 -0.59 -2.86
CA ALA A 8 -9.04 0.45 -1.83
C ALA A 8 -7.77 0.30 -0.99
N CYS A 9 -7.23 1.42 -0.51
CA CYS A 9 -6.13 1.44 0.42
C CYS A 9 -6.53 0.66 1.68
N SER A 10 -5.79 -0.38 2.01
CA SER A 10 -6.12 -1.21 3.16
C SER A 10 -5.90 -0.53 4.52
N SER A 11 -5.14 0.57 4.56
CA SER A 11 -4.87 1.30 5.80
C SER A 11 -5.90 2.39 6.04
N CYS A 12 -6.15 3.27 5.07
CA CYS A 12 -7.10 4.39 5.26
C CYS A 12 -8.49 4.14 4.67
N VAL A 13 -8.66 3.15 3.79
CA VAL A 13 -9.88 2.79 3.03
C VAL A 13 -10.55 3.92 2.22
N ARG A 14 -10.14 5.18 2.39
CA ARG A 14 -10.67 6.35 1.69
C ARG A 14 -10.17 6.48 0.27
N THR A 15 -8.94 6.08 0.01
CA THR A 15 -8.36 6.14 -1.33
C THR A 15 -8.68 4.85 -2.07
N ALA A 16 -9.46 4.95 -3.14
CA ALA A 16 -9.70 3.88 -4.10
C ALA A 16 -8.73 3.98 -5.29
N ASP A 17 -8.69 2.95 -6.14
CA ASP A 17 -7.77 2.83 -7.28
C ASP A 17 -6.28 2.88 -6.89
N VAL A 18 -5.93 2.27 -5.76
CA VAL A 18 -4.53 2.15 -5.38
C VAL A 18 -3.80 1.13 -6.25
N LYS A 19 -2.72 1.59 -6.89
CA LYS A 19 -1.87 0.79 -7.78
C LYS A 19 -0.71 0.13 -7.04
N GLU A 20 -0.26 0.75 -5.95
CA GLU A 20 0.89 0.30 -5.18
C GLU A 20 0.50 -0.77 -4.17
N ALA A 21 1.34 -1.81 -4.06
CA ALA A 21 1.19 -2.89 -3.08
C ALA A 21 2.44 -2.96 -2.20
N CYS A 22 2.24 -3.26 -0.92
CA CYS A 22 3.34 -3.49 -0.01
C CYS A 22 4.10 -4.77 -0.39
N THR A 23 5.41 -4.69 -0.57
CA THR A 23 6.26 -5.84 -0.97
C THR A 23 6.33 -6.95 0.09
N GLN A 24 6.00 -6.66 1.36
CA GLN A 24 6.06 -7.65 2.45
C GLN A 24 4.76 -8.42 2.67
N CYS A 25 3.60 -7.80 2.40
CA CYS A 25 2.29 -8.39 2.70
C CYS A 25 1.29 -8.31 1.54
N ASP A 26 1.74 -7.88 0.36
CA ASP A 26 0.98 -7.69 -0.89
C ASP A 26 -0.27 -6.83 -0.76
N ARG A 27 -0.34 -6.03 0.30
CA ARG A 27 -1.53 -5.26 0.64
C ARG A 27 -1.51 -3.91 -0.08
N PHE A 28 -2.57 -3.61 -0.83
CA PHE A 28 -2.69 -2.36 -1.57
C PHE A 28 -2.79 -1.16 -0.62
N VAL A 29 -1.95 -0.15 -0.84
CA VAL A 29 -1.89 1.06 -0.03
C VAL A 29 -1.70 2.30 -0.91
N CYS A 30 -2.27 3.43 -0.51
CA CYS A 30 -2.07 4.69 -1.21
C CYS A 30 -0.71 5.29 -0.88
N GLN A 31 -0.25 6.25 -1.70
CA GLN A 31 1.05 6.90 -1.50
C GLN A 31 1.22 7.49 -0.09
N ASN A 32 0.15 7.98 0.52
CA ASN A 32 0.19 8.51 1.89
C ASN A 32 0.30 7.43 2.98
N CYS A 33 -0.15 6.21 2.70
CA CYS A 33 -0.08 5.06 3.61
C CYS A 33 1.08 4.11 3.27
N SER A 34 1.80 4.36 2.17
CA SER A 34 3.02 3.68 1.79
C SER A 34 4.24 4.40 2.35
N ARG A 35 5.27 3.64 2.69
CA ARG A 35 6.58 4.11 3.11
C ARG A 35 7.63 3.37 2.30
N LEU A 36 8.71 4.07 1.98
CA LEU A 36 9.85 3.48 1.30
C LEU A 36 10.86 3.02 2.33
N CYS A 37 11.27 1.76 2.26
CA CYS A 37 12.34 1.28 3.11
C CYS A 37 13.64 1.99 2.74
N SER A 38 14.28 2.69 3.68
CA SER A 38 15.51 3.44 3.41
C SER A 38 16.71 2.55 3.03
N SER A 39 16.66 1.25 3.35
CA SER A 39 17.74 0.31 3.07
C SER A 39 17.68 -0.31 1.67
N CYS A 40 16.49 -0.70 1.21
CA CYS A 40 16.30 -1.41 -0.06
C CYS A 40 15.35 -0.72 -1.03
N ASN A 41 14.86 0.47 -0.68
CA ASN A 41 13.93 1.28 -1.45
C ASN A 41 12.61 0.57 -1.80
N ALA A 42 12.26 -0.50 -1.07
CA ALA A 42 11.04 -1.26 -1.27
C ALA A 42 9.82 -0.54 -0.68
N LEU A 43 8.67 -0.65 -1.35
CA LEU A 43 7.40 -0.10 -0.86
C LEU A 43 6.84 -0.98 0.26
N THR A 44 6.65 -0.37 1.41
CA THR A 44 6.12 -1.01 2.62
C THR A 44 4.90 -0.24 3.11
N CYS A 45 3.89 -0.91 3.68
CA CYS A 45 2.80 -0.20 4.34
C CYS A 45 3.27 0.32 5.70
N SER A 46 2.54 1.27 6.29
CA SER A 46 2.85 1.77 7.63
C SER A 46 3.02 0.68 8.70
N LEU A 47 2.34 -0.47 8.58
CA LEU A 47 2.52 -1.59 9.53
C LEU A 47 3.86 -2.31 9.30
N CYS A 48 4.15 -2.71 8.06
CA CYS A 48 5.39 -3.41 7.72
C CYS A 48 6.64 -2.51 7.78
N SER A 49 6.46 -1.20 7.85
CA SER A 49 7.53 -0.22 8.01
C SER A 49 7.91 0.01 9.48
N VAL A 50 7.11 -0.45 10.46
CA VAL A 50 7.52 -0.43 11.86
C VAL A 50 8.49 -1.60 12.06
N VAL A 51 9.78 -1.30 11.99
CA VAL A 51 10.81 -2.19 12.50
C VAL A 51 10.94 -1.81 13.98
N GLU A 52 10.47 -2.67 14.87
CA GLU A 52 10.73 -2.53 16.31
C GLU A 52 12.21 -2.73 16.64
#